data_AF-A0A957WTI9-F1
#
_entry.id   AF-A0A957WTI9-F1
#
_cell.length_a   1.000
_cell.length_b   1.000
_cell.length_c   1.000
_cell.angle_alpha   90.00
_cell.angle_beta   90.00
_cell.angle_gamma   90.00
#
_symmetry.space_group_name_H-M   'P 1'
#
loop_
_entity.id
_entity.type
_entity.pdbx_description
1 polymer ?
#
loop_
_entity_poly.entity_id
_entity_poly.type
_entity_poly.pdbx_seq_one_letter_code
_entity_poly.pdbx_strand_id
1 'polypeptide(L)'
;ITFLTNTTPVAVEGDSTVTGLRVRNVLTGEESTLPVTGVFVAIGHDPRSELVRDAVEVDSEGYVLVRGRSTETSLPGVFAAGDLVDRTYRQAITAAGSGCAAAIDAERWLADAHDSDSDSDSAEMIGAQP
;
A
#
# COMPACT_ATOMS: atom_id res chain seq x y z
N ILE A 1 -20.04 23.61 9.54
CA ILE A 1 -19.01 23.33 8.53
C ILE A 1 -19.11 24.41 7.48
N THR A 2 -18.00 25.05 7.13
CA THR A 2 -17.95 26.06 6.08
C THR A 2 -17.10 25.51 4.94
N PHE A 3 -17.63 25.53 3.72
CA PHE A 3 -16.91 25.10 2.54
C PHE A 3 -16.34 26.33 1.82
N LEU A 4 -15.02 26.38 1.70
CA LEU A 4 -14.33 27.36 0.87
C LEU A 4 -14.02 26.70 -0.48
N THR A 5 -14.93 26.87 -1.43
CA THR A 5 -14.71 26.41 -2.82
C THR A 5 -13.68 27.30 -3.52
N ASN A 6 -13.06 26.81 -4.59
CA ASN A 6 -12.06 27.55 -5.37
C ASN A 6 -10.92 28.12 -4.52
N THR A 7 -10.56 27.46 -3.43
CA THR A 7 -9.59 27.95 -2.46
C THR A 7 -8.50 26.89 -2.27
N THR A 8 -7.24 27.30 -2.32
CA THR A 8 -6.08 26.43 -2.08
C THR A 8 -5.29 26.87 -0.86
N PRO A 9 -4.75 25.95 -0.04
CA PRO A 9 -3.78 26.31 0.99
C PRO A 9 -2.51 26.88 0.36
N VAL A 10 -1.94 27.92 0.99
CA VAL A 10 -0.69 28.57 0.61
C VAL A 10 0.39 28.29 1.66
N ALA A 11 0.05 28.38 2.93
CA ALA A 11 0.95 28.06 4.04
C ALA A 11 0.19 27.70 5.31
N VAL A 12 0.78 26.82 6.11
CA VAL A 12 0.39 26.63 7.50
C VAL A 12 1.19 27.63 8.33
N GLU A 13 0.50 28.42 9.15
CA GLU A 13 1.10 29.43 10.01
C GLU A 13 1.26 28.89 11.43
N GLY A 14 2.34 29.29 12.08
CA GLY A 14 2.75 28.77 13.38
C GLY A 14 4.21 28.31 13.38
N ASP A 15 4.77 28.14 14.58
CA ASP A 15 6.13 27.62 14.77
C ASP A 15 6.06 26.17 15.29
N SER A 16 5.76 26.01 16.58
CA SER A 16 5.57 24.69 17.20
C SER A 16 4.13 24.16 17.13
N THR A 17 3.15 25.04 16.95
CA THR A 17 1.74 24.71 16.84
C THR A 17 1.08 25.52 15.73
N VAL A 18 0.04 24.96 15.11
CA VAL A 18 -0.74 25.66 14.08
C VAL A 18 -1.52 26.81 14.72
N THR A 19 -1.38 28.00 14.15
CA THR A 19 -2.14 29.21 14.55
C THR A 19 -3.01 29.75 13.43
N GLY A 20 -2.75 29.33 12.19
CA GLY A 20 -3.58 29.70 11.05
C GLY A 20 -3.29 28.90 9.79
N LEU A 21 -4.19 29.02 8.82
CA LEU A 21 -4.00 28.53 7.46
C LEU A 21 -4.17 29.69 6.51
N ARG A 22 -3.09 30.08 5.83
CA ARG A 22 -3.16 31.03 4.73
C ARG A 22 -3.68 30.33 3.49
N VAL A 23 -4.70 30.92 2.87
CA VAL A 23 -5.40 30.36 1.72
C VAL A 23 -5.51 31.40 0.61
N ARG A 24 -5.59 30.94 -0.64
CA ARG A 24 -5.78 31.78 -1.83
C ARG A 24 -7.00 31.33 -2.61
N ASN A 25 -7.86 32.27 -2.99
CA ASN A 25 -8.92 32.01 -3.95
C ASN A 25 -8.32 31.94 -5.37
N VAL A 26 -8.51 30.83 -6.08
CA VAL A 26 -7.90 30.59 -7.40
C VAL A 26 -8.58 31.36 -8.54
N LEU A 27 -9.78 31.91 -8.31
CA LEU A 27 -10.50 32.72 -9.30
C LEU A 27 -10.17 34.21 -9.16
N THR A 28 -10.09 34.72 -7.93
CA THR A 28 -9.83 36.15 -7.68
C THR A 28 -8.36 36.47 -7.42
N GLY A 29 -7.57 35.47 -7.04
CA GLY A 29 -6.18 35.64 -6.60
C GLY A 29 -6.02 36.20 -5.18
N GLU A 30 -7.13 36.50 -4.48
CA GLU A 30 -7.11 37.07 -3.13
C GLU A 30 -6.61 36.06 -2.10
N GLU A 31 -5.76 36.52 -1.18
CA GLU A 31 -5.28 35.74 -0.04
C GLU A 31 -5.94 36.17 1.27
N SER A 32 -6.19 35.20 2.14
CA SER A 32 -6.70 35.44 3.49
C SER A 32 -6.14 34.40 4.46
N THR A 33 -6.19 34.70 5.75
CA THR A 33 -5.76 33.78 6.81
C THR A 33 -6.97 33.30 7.61
N LEU A 34 -7.10 31.98 7.72
CA LEU A 34 -8.08 31.34 8.59
C LEU A 34 -7.47 31.11 9.98
N PRO A 35 -8.05 31.65 11.07
CA PRO A 35 -7.56 31.42 12.42
C PRO A 35 -7.99 30.02 12.89
N VAL A 36 -7.12 29.02 12.71
CA VAL A 36 -7.36 27.61 13.05
C VAL A 36 -6.19 27.05 13.84
N THR A 37 -6.45 26.02 14.65
CA THR A 37 -5.44 25.39 15.52
C THR A 37 -4.99 24.01 15.04
N GLY A 38 -5.51 23.56 13.88
CA GLY A 38 -5.18 22.27 13.30
C GLY A 38 -5.56 22.19 11.82
N VAL A 39 -4.77 21.43 11.06
CA VAL A 39 -4.97 21.19 9.63
C VAL A 39 -4.88 19.69 9.38
N PHE A 40 -5.90 19.14 8.70
CA PHE A 40 -5.95 17.75 8.30
C PHE A 40 -6.00 17.69 6.77
N VAL A 41 -5.06 16.98 6.16
CA VAL A 41 -4.98 16.83 4.70
C VAL A 41 -5.68 15.53 4.30
N ALA A 42 -6.71 15.64 3.47
CA ALA A 42 -7.55 14.52 3.06
C ALA A 42 -7.68 14.44 1.52
N ILE A 43 -6.54 14.33 0.83
CA ILE A 43 -6.45 14.31 -0.66
C ILE A 43 -6.33 12.90 -1.25
N GLY A 44 -6.46 11.86 -0.43
CA GLY A 44 -6.25 10.47 -0.84
C GLY A 44 -4.92 9.90 -0.32
N HIS A 45 -4.58 8.70 -0.78
CA HIS A 45 -3.34 8.00 -0.48
C HIS A 45 -2.72 7.51 -1.78
N ASP A 46 -1.42 7.73 -1.93
CA ASP A 46 -0.61 7.12 -2.99
C ASP A 46 -0.03 5.76 -2.53
N PRO A 47 -0.54 4.61 -3.02
CA PRO A 47 0.00 3.30 -2.66
C PRO A 47 1.40 3.15 -3.23
N ARG A 48 2.40 2.92 -2.37
CA ARG A 48 3.83 2.89 -2.72
C ARG A 48 4.24 1.63 -3.48
N SER A 49 3.64 1.39 -4.64
CA SER A 49 3.85 0.21 -5.50
C SER A 49 4.94 0.41 -6.55
N GLU A 50 5.62 1.56 -6.58
CA GLU A 50 6.55 1.94 -7.65
C GLU A 50 7.71 0.97 -7.81
N LEU A 51 8.12 0.31 -6.74
CA LEU A 51 9.18 -0.71 -6.77
C LEU A 51 8.77 -1.99 -7.51
N VAL A 52 7.48 -2.30 -7.56
CA VAL A 52 6.97 -3.63 -7.97
C VAL A 52 5.96 -3.59 -9.12
N ARG A 53 5.44 -2.41 -9.47
CA ARG A 53 4.38 -2.19 -10.48
C ARG A 53 4.61 -2.83 -11.86
N ASP A 54 5.87 -3.05 -12.25
CA ASP A 54 6.21 -3.65 -13.54
C ASP A 54 6.34 -5.18 -13.46
N ALA A 55 6.32 -5.75 -12.24
CA ALA A 55 6.47 -7.18 -11.97
C ALA A 55 5.17 -7.84 -11.47
N VAL A 56 4.29 -7.08 -10.83
CA VAL A 56 2.99 -7.57 -10.31
C VAL A 56 1.84 -6.75 -10.87
N GLU A 57 0.65 -7.36 -10.91
CA GLU A 57 -0.57 -6.66 -11.32
C GLU A 57 -0.99 -5.64 -10.27
N VAL A 58 -1.33 -4.44 -10.73
CA VAL A 58 -1.85 -3.34 -9.93
C VAL A 58 -3.19 -2.87 -10.51
N ASP A 59 -4.06 -2.33 -9.67
CA ASP A 59 -5.29 -1.69 -10.13
C ASP A 59 -5.04 -0.28 -10.70
N SER A 60 -6.10 0.36 -11.19
CA SER A 60 -6.03 1.72 -11.76
C SER A 60 -5.63 2.80 -10.75
N GLU A 61 -5.73 2.52 -9.46
CA GLU A 61 -5.35 3.42 -8.36
C GLU A 61 -3.93 3.08 -7.83
N GLY A 62 -3.27 2.07 -8.37
CA GLY A 62 -1.89 1.67 -8.05
C GLY A 62 -1.76 0.66 -6.91
N TYR A 63 -2.87 0.10 -6.40
CA TYR A 63 -2.83 -0.93 -5.36
C TYR A 63 -2.48 -2.29 -5.96
N VAL A 64 -1.67 -3.09 -5.25
CA VAL A 64 -1.30 -4.44 -5.69
C VAL A 64 -2.50 -5.36 -5.57
N LEU A 65 -2.77 -6.14 -6.62
CA LEU A 65 -3.85 -7.12 -6.63
C LEU A 65 -3.40 -8.44 -6.01
N VAL A 66 -4.24 -8.99 -5.12
CA VAL A 66 -4.02 -10.30 -4.48
C VAL A 66 -5.15 -11.27 -4.76
N ARG A 67 -4.85 -12.58 -4.66
CA ARG A 67 -5.80 -13.65 -5.02
C ARG A 67 -6.76 -13.98 -3.88
N GLY A 68 -7.99 -13.51 -3.99
CA GLY A 68 -9.10 -13.92 -3.13
C GLY A 68 -8.85 -13.59 -1.65
N ARG A 69 -8.69 -14.60 -0.81
CA ARG A 69 -8.43 -14.45 0.63
C ARG A 69 -6.95 -14.66 1.00
N SER A 70 -6.09 -14.95 0.02
CA SER A 70 -4.64 -15.08 0.20
C SER A 70 -3.93 -13.74 0.03
N THR A 71 -2.62 -13.76 0.18
CA THR A 71 -1.73 -12.62 -0.08
C THR A 71 -0.90 -12.76 -1.35
N GLU A 72 -1.14 -13.83 -2.12
CA GLU A 72 -0.44 -14.08 -3.38
C GLU A 72 -0.74 -13.00 -4.42
N THR A 73 0.32 -12.50 -5.05
CA THR A 73 0.21 -11.58 -6.19
C THR A 73 0.11 -12.34 -7.51
N SER A 74 0.16 -11.63 -8.65
CA SER A 74 0.24 -12.27 -9.96
C SER A 74 1.57 -13.00 -10.20
N LEU A 75 2.64 -12.65 -9.49
CA LEU A 75 3.97 -13.27 -9.61
C LEU A 75 4.16 -14.35 -8.52
N PRO A 76 4.40 -15.63 -8.90
CA PRO A 76 4.63 -16.69 -7.92
C PRO A 76 5.80 -16.40 -6.98
N GLY A 77 5.63 -16.71 -5.69
CA GLY A 77 6.62 -16.43 -4.65
C GLY A 77 6.64 -14.97 -4.17
N VAL A 78 5.79 -14.09 -4.73
CA VAL A 78 5.64 -12.70 -4.28
C VAL A 78 4.28 -12.50 -3.62
N PHE A 79 4.32 -11.97 -2.40
CA PHE A 79 3.16 -11.75 -1.55
C PHE A 79 3.04 -10.26 -1.19
N ALA A 80 1.81 -9.78 -1.00
CA ALA A 80 1.54 -8.39 -0.66
C ALA A 80 0.56 -8.27 0.50
N ALA A 81 0.80 -7.29 1.39
CA ALA A 81 0.04 -7.08 2.61
C ALA A 81 0.01 -5.60 3.00
N GLY A 82 -0.82 -5.27 3.99
CA GLY A 82 -0.96 -3.90 4.49
C GLY A 82 -1.72 -2.99 3.54
N ASP A 83 -1.52 -1.68 3.73
CA ASP A 83 -2.19 -0.64 2.94
C ASP A 83 -1.89 -0.75 1.44
N LEU A 84 -0.83 -1.45 1.03
CA LEU A 84 -0.51 -1.69 -0.39
C LEU A 84 -1.58 -2.51 -1.14
N VAL A 85 -2.39 -3.29 -0.40
CA VAL A 85 -3.49 -4.12 -0.93
C VAL A 85 -4.86 -3.72 -0.35
N ASP A 86 -4.90 -2.75 0.57
CA ASP A 86 -6.10 -2.33 1.28
C ASP A 86 -6.34 -0.83 1.17
N ARG A 87 -7.17 -0.43 0.20
CA ARG A 87 -7.65 0.95 0.07
C ARG A 87 -8.83 1.31 0.99
N THR A 88 -9.47 0.30 1.59
CA THR A 88 -10.75 0.46 2.30
C THR A 88 -10.53 0.78 3.77
N TYR A 89 -9.79 -0.07 4.50
CA TYR A 89 -9.67 0.07 5.95
C TYR A 89 -8.46 0.91 6.34
N ARG A 90 -7.27 0.61 5.80
CA ARG A 90 -6.02 1.37 6.08
C ARG A 90 -5.79 1.57 7.58
N GLN A 91 -5.94 0.48 8.33
CA GLN A 91 -5.76 0.47 9.78
C GLN A 91 -4.53 -0.36 10.13
N ALA A 92 -3.79 0.07 11.15
CA ALA A 92 -2.63 -0.66 11.64
C ALA A 92 -2.96 -2.14 11.97
N ILE A 93 -4.15 -2.41 12.52
CA ILE A 93 -4.56 -3.77 12.87
C ILE A 93 -4.92 -4.63 11.64
N THR A 94 -5.53 -4.06 10.60
CA THR A 94 -5.80 -4.80 9.36
C THR A 94 -4.50 -5.06 8.59
N ALA A 95 -3.58 -4.09 8.62
CA ALA A 95 -2.24 -4.26 8.06
C ALA A 95 -1.43 -5.34 8.79
N ALA A 96 -1.47 -5.37 10.13
CA ALA A 96 -0.82 -6.42 10.91
C ALA A 96 -1.41 -7.81 10.61
N GLY A 97 -2.73 -7.91 10.50
CA GLY A 97 -3.42 -9.17 10.17
C GLY A 97 -3.04 -9.70 8.78
N SER A 98 -3.06 -8.85 7.76
CA SER A 98 -2.63 -9.23 6.40
C SER A 98 -1.14 -9.54 6.33
N GLY A 99 -0.29 -8.85 7.10
CA GLY A 99 1.14 -9.16 7.21
C GLY A 99 1.40 -10.55 7.79
N CYS A 100 0.63 -10.96 8.80
CA CYS A 100 0.68 -12.32 9.35
C CYS A 100 0.27 -13.37 8.29
N ALA A 101 -0.80 -13.09 7.54
CA ALA A 101 -1.23 -13.96 6.44
C ALA A 101 -0.12 -14.10 5.37
N ALA A 102 0.53 -13.01 4.98
CA ALA A 102 1.63 -13.04 4.01
C ALA A 102 2.84 -13.83 4.49
N ALA A 103 3.18 -13.74 5.78
CA ALA A 103 4.25 -14.56 6.35
C ALA A 103 3.93 -16.06 6.27
N ILE A 104 2.68 -16.46 6.56
CA ILE A 104 2.25 -17.86 6.49
C ILE A 104 2.17 -18.36 5.05
N ASP A 105 1.67 -17.54 4.12
CA ASP A 105 1.61 -17.90 2.69
C ASP A 105 3.03 -18.08 2.12
N ALA A 106 3.97 -17.19 2.48
CA ALA A 106 5.37 -17.30 2.09
C ALA A 106 6.06 -18.53 2.71
N GLU A 107 5.82 -18.82 3.99
CA GLU A 107 6.31 -20.02 4.66
C GLU A 107 5.89 -21.29 3.91
N ARG A 108 4.60 -21.41 3.59
CA ARG A 108 4.05 -22.57 2.87
C ARG A 108 4.65 -22.71 1.48
N TRP A 109 4.74 -21.61 0.75
CA TRP A 109 5.34 -21.61 -0.59
C TRP A 109 6.79 -22.11 -0.57
N LEU A 110 7.57 -21.70 0.43
CA LEU A 110 8.95 -22.18 0.61
C LEU A 110 8.99 -23.67 0.97
N ALA A 111 8.11 -24.14 1.87
CA ALA A 111 8.04 -25.54 2.25
C ALA A 111 7.68 -26.44 1.05
N ASP A 112 6.68 -26.06 0.27
CA ASP A 112 6.26 -26.81 -0.92
C ASP A 112 7.37 -26.83 -1.99
N ALA A 113 8.12 -25.73 -2.15
CA ALA A 113 9.26 -25.67 -3.06
C ALA A 113 10.37 -26.66 -2.66
N HIS A 114 10.67 -26.79 -1.37
CA HIS A 114 11.65 -27.74 -0.86
C HIS A 114 11.26 -29.21 -1.10
N ASP A 115 9.98 -29.54 -0.96
CA ASP A 115 9.49 -30.91 -1.22
C ASP A 115 9.57 -31.25 -2.72
N SER A 116 9.30 -30.27 -3.60
CA SER A 116 9.37 -30.48 -5.06
C SER A 116 10.79 -30.74 -5.58
N ASP A 117 11.82 -30.15 -4.95
CA ASP A 117 13.22 -30.42 -5.29
C ASP A 117 13.64 -31.83 -4.81
N SER A 118 13.13 -32.28 -3.66
CA SER A 118 13.48 -33.60 -3.08
C SER A 118 12.96 -34.79 -3.90
N ASP A 119 11.85 -34.63 -4.60
CA ASP A 119 11.31 -35.64 -5.53
C ASP A 119 12.10 -35.70 -6.85
N SER A 120 12.70 -34.58 -7.28
CA SER A 120 13.54 -34.53 -8.49
C SER A 120 14.88 -35.25 -8.31
N ASP A 121 15.53 -35.08 -7.14
CA ASP A 121 16.74 -35.81 -6.76
C ASP A 121 16.47 -37.31 -6.55
N SER A 122 15.29 -37.65 -6.04
CA SER A 122 14.86 -39.04 -5.86
C SER A 122 14.65 -39.74 -7.20
N ALA A 123 14.05 -39.06 -8.19
CA ALA A 123 13.81 -39.61 -9.53
C ALA A 123 15.11 -39.85 -10.33
N GLU A 124 16.12 -38.99 -10.15
CA GLU A 124 17.43 -39.14 -10.81
C GLU A 124 18.22 -40.34 -10.24
N MET A 125 18.03 -40.67 -8.96
CA MET A 125 18.63 -41.83 -8.29
C MET A 125 18.00 -43.19 -8.66
N ILE A 126 16.78 -43.22 -9.21
CA ILE A 126 16.11 -44.47 -9.66
C ILE A 126 16.35 -44.78 -11.15
N GLY A 127 16.86 -43.81 -11.91
CA GLY A 127 17.11 -43.93 -13.36
C GLY A 127 18.51 -44.46 -13.73
N ALA A 128 19.41 -44.61 -12.76
CA ALA A 128 20.75 -45.12 -13.00
C ALA A 128 20.97 -46.45 -12.28
N GLN A 129 20.68 -47.58 -12.94
CA GLN A 129 21.37 -48.87 -12.80
C GLN A 129 20.96 -49.79 -13.99
N PRO A 130 21.81 -50.75 -14.40
CA PRO A 130 22.17 -51.07 -15.79
C PRO A 130 21.16 -51.88 -16.63
#